data_AF-A0A7K4K832-F1
#
_entry.id   AF-A0A7K4K832-F1
#
_cell.length_a   1.000
_cell.length_b   1.000
_cell.length_c   1.000
_cell.angle_alpha   90.00
_cell.angle_beta   90.00
_cell.angle_gamma   90.00
#
_symmetry.space_group_name_H-M   'P 1'
#
loop_
_entity.id
_entity.type
_entity.pdbx_description
1 polymer ?
#
loop_
_entity_poly.entity_id
_entity_poly.type
_entity_poly.pdbx_seq_one_letter_code
_entity_poly.pdbx_strand_id
1 'polypeptide(L)'
;MLCRLQLAPPGGLFPWPGPVRTLWPQPGALLAELERELRLEMERARDVVSSFERLFSTAGAASAAGSSDEGFCVSQDVKDFAPEQLSVKVVGRKVVLLAQRETQSADAQGAFSYKYEVLKREWEVPREADAEALSCSLRDGRLRIAA
;
A
#
# COMPACT_ATOMS: atom_id res chain seq x y z
N MET A 1 -13.15 -30.70 0.55
CA MET A 1 -12.40 -31.34 1.64
C MET A 1 -13.24 -31.27 2.90
N LEU A 2 -13.61 -32.40 3.49
CA LEU A 2 -14.67 -32.55 4.49
C LEU A 2 -14.24 -32.05 5.89
N CYS A 3 -14.76 -30.92 6.35
CA CYS A 3 -14.72 -30.54 7.78
C CYS A 3 -15.98 -31.07 8.47
N ARG A 4 -15.90 -32.27 9.05
CA ARG A 4 -16.96 -32.83 9.91
C ARG A 4 -16.51 -32.70 11.36
N LEU A 5 -16.72 -31.52 11.96
CA LEU A 5 -16.51 -31.32 13.40
C LEU A 5 -17.79 -31.73 14.13
N GLN A 6 -17.86 -32.99 14.57
CA GLN A 6 -18.82 -33.39 15.60
C GLN A 6 -18.25 -32.97 16.96
N LEU A 7 -18.84 -31.92 17.52
CA LEU A 7 -18.65 -31.49 18.90
C LEU A 7 -19.41 -32.45 19.83
N ALA A 8 -18.69 -33.15 20.71
CA ALA A 8 -19.22 -33.64 21.98
C ALA A 8 -18.07 -33.85 22.99
N PRO A 9 -18.15 -33.29 24.22
CA PRO A 9 -17.39 -33.80 25.35
C PRO A 9 -18.25 -34.87 26.07
N PRO A 10 -17.69 -35.99 26.56
CA PRO A 10 -18.46 -36.91 27.37
C PRO A 10 -18.41 -36.47 28.84
N GLY A 11 -19.59 -36.33 29.46
CA GLY A 11 -19.77 -36.79 30.83
C GLY A 11 -19.89 -38.31 30.80
N GLY A 12 -19.16 -39.01 31.67
CA GLY A 12 -19.27 -40.47 31.78
C GLY A 12 -18.09 -41.11 32.48
N LEU A 13 -18.36 -41.66 33.66
CA LEU A 13 -17.47 -42.48 34.47
C LEU A 13 -17.03 -43.72 33.67
N PHE A 14 -15.76 -43.78 33.24
CA PHE A 14 -15.12 -44.99 32.71
C PHE A 14 -13.73 -45.16 33.32
N PRO A 15 -13.30 -46.40 33.64
CA PRO A 15 -11.99 -46.65 34.23
C PRO A 15 -10.91 -46.50 33.14
N TRP A 16 -10.11 -45.44 33.29
CA TRP A 16 -8.80 -45.17 32.69
C TRP A 16 -8.54 -45.70 31.27
N PRO A 17 -8.60 -44.85 30.20
CA PRO A 17 -7.96 -45.22 28.94
C PRO A 17 -6.45 -45.04 29.09
N GLY A 18 -5.65 -45.92 28.46
CA GLY A 18 -4.21 -45.74 28.33
C GLY A 18 -3.85 -44.35 27.74
N PRO A 19 -2.56 -43.98 27.70
CA PRO A 19 -2.13 -42.61 27.39
C PRO A 19 -2.82 -42.09 26.12
N VAL A 20 -3.68 -41.10 26.30
CA VAL A 20 -4.42 -40.44 25.22
C VAL A 20 -3.38 -39.70 24.38
N ARG A 21 -3.00 -40.27 23.23
CA ARG A 21 -2.16 -39.56 22.27
C ARG A 21 -3.07 -38.62 21.49
N THR A 22 -2.87 -37.32 21.67
CA THR A 22 -3.47 -36.32 20.78
C THR A 22 -2.91 -36.54 19.38
N LEU A 23 -3.79 -36.82 18.41
CA LEU A 23 -3.40 -36.84 16.99
C LEU A 23 -3.15 -35.42 16.46
N TRP A 24 -3.47 -34.41 17.25
CA TRP A 24 -3.22 -33.01 16.96
C TRP A 24 -1.73 -32.68 17.17
N PRO A 25 -1.08 -32.00 16.22
CA PRO A 25 0.29 -31.54 16.41
C PRO A 25 0.38 -30.62 17.62
N GLN A 26 1.49 -30.70 18.33
CA GLN A 26 1.75 -29.86 19.50
C GLN A 26 1.55 -28.38 19.12
N PRO A 27 0.86 -27.56 19.93
CA PRO A 27 0.59 -26.16 19.60
C PRO A 27 1.84 -25.36 19.21
N GLY A 28 2.98 -25.66 19.85
CA GLY A 28 4.27 -25.03 19.52
C GLY A 28 4.85 -25.43 18.15
N ALA A 29 4.52 -26.63 17.64
CA ALA A 29 4.95 -27.08 16.32
C ALA A 29 4.20 -26.34 15.20
N LEU A 30 2.88 -26.14 15.38
CA LEU A 30 2.07 -25.35 14.44
C LEU A 30 2.51 -23.89 14.39
N LEU A 31 2.79 -23.29 15.55
CA LEU A 31 3.25 -21.90 15.61
C LEU A 31 4.62 -21.75 14.91
N ALA A 32 5.56 -22.66 15.17
CA ALA A 32 6.88 -22.63 14.55
C ALA A 32 6.84 -22.84 13.03
N GLU A 33 5.94 -23.70 12.56
CA GLU A 33 5.74 -23.92 11.12
C GLU A 33 5.12 -22.69 10.45
N LEU A 34 4.11 -22.09 11.07
CA LEU A 34 3.49 -20.85 10.59
C LEU A 34 4.49 -19.67 10.59
N GLU A 35 5.30 -19.53 11.64
CA GLU A 35 6.36 -18.52 11.69
C GLU A 35 7.39 -18.72 10.57
N ARG A 36 7.74 -19.97 10.27
CA ARG A 36 8.69 -20.29 9.19
C ARG A 36 8.09 -19.95 7.83
N GLU A 37 6.82 -20.30 7.58
CA GLU A 37 6.13 -19.92 6.34
C GLU A 37 6.04 -18.41 6.20
N LEU A 38 5.66 -17.69 7.26
CA LEU A 38 5.59 -16.24 7.25
C LEU A 38 6.95 -15.59 6.95
N ARG A 39 8.05 -16.11 7.53
CA ARG A 39 9.41 -15.63 7.23
C ARG A 39 9.78 -15.85 5.76
N LEU A 40 9.51 -17.03 5.21
CA LEU A 40 9.79 -17.35 3.81
C LEU A 40 8.98 -16.46 2.86
N GLU A 41 7.72 -16.18 3.19
CA GLU A 41 6.89 -15.24 2.42
C GLU A 41 7.38 -13.80 2.54
N MET A 42 7.80 -13.37 3.73
CA MET A 42 8.43 -12.05 3.90
C MET A 42 9.74 -11.92 3.12
N GLU A 43 10.54 -12.98 3.06
CA GLU A 43 11.77 -13.02 2.26
C GLU A 43 11.48 -12.92 0.76
N ARG A 44 10.42 -13.60 0.27
CA ARG A 44 9.96 -13.46 -1.13
C ARG A 44 9.41 -12.08 -1.44
N ALA A 45 8.67 -11.48 -0.51
CA ALA A 45 8.12 -10.13 -0.65
C ALA A 45 9.20 -9.03 -0.58
N ARG A 46 10.39 -9.33 -0.07
CA ARG A 46 11.50 -8.38 0.08
C ARG A 46 11.96 -7.78 -1.24
N ASP A 47 11.95 -8.56 -2.31
CA ASP A 47 12.34 -8.07 -3.63
C ASP A 47 11.31 -7.09 -4.20
N VAL A 48 10.04 -7.29 -3.89
CA VAL A 48 8.95 -6.36 -4.25
C VAL A 48 9.10 -5.06 -3.48
N VAL A 49 9.34 -5.12 -2.17
CA VAL A 49 9.55 -3.92 -1.32
C VAL A 49 10.80 -3.14 -1.74
N SER A 50 11.92 -3.83 -1.99
CA SER A 50 13.17 -3.16 -2.40
C SER A 50 13.13 -2.58 -3.81
N SER A 51 12.37 -3.21 -4.73
CA SER A 51 12.08 -2.63 -6.05
C SER A 51 11.26 -1.35 -5.92
N PHE A 52 10.32 -1.31 -4.96
CA PHE A 52 9.50 -0.15 -4.69
C PHE A 52 10.29 1.02 -4.07
N GLU A 53 11.22 0.75 -3.14
CA GLU A 53 12.14 1.76 -2.59
C GLU A 53 13.05 2.39 -3.66
N ARG A 54 13.51 1.59 -4.63
CA ARG A 54 14.30 2.08 -5.77
C ARG A 54 13.49 2.99 -6.69
N LEU A 55 12.20 2.67 -6.92
CA LEU A 55 11.29 3.53 -7.68
C LEU A 55 11.03 4.86 -6.97
N PHE A 56 10.85 4.86 -5.65
CA PHE A 56 10.72 6.11 -4.88
C PHE A 56 11.99 6.96 -4.85
N SER A 57 13.16 6.33 -4.82
CA SER A 57 14.45 7.03 -4.91
C SER A 57 14.68 7.65 -6.29
N THR A 58 14.17 7.02 -7.36
CA THR A 58 14.31 7.51 -8.74
C THR A 58 13.24 8.53 -9.11
N ALA A 59 12.04 8.44 -8.51
CA ALA A 59 10.97 9.43 -8.69
C ALA A 59 11.32 10.82 -8.10
N GLY A 60 12.43 10.95 -7.38
CA GLY A 60 12.99 12.24 -6.97
C GLY A 60 13.70 13.03 -8.09
N ALA A 61 13.94 12.43 -9.26
CA ALA A 61 14.79 13.01 -10.30
C ALA A 61 14.07 13.65 -11.50
N ALA A 62 12.73 13.71 -11.52
CA ALA A 62 11.98 14.27 -12.66
C ALA A 62 10.87 15.25 -12.25
N SER A 63 11.09 16.07 -11.21
CA SER A 63 10.30 17.28 -11.01
C SER A 63 11.11 18.48 -11.52
N ALA A 64 10.90 18.86 -12.77
CA ALA A 64 11.39 20.14 -13.28
C ALA A 64 10.54 21.25 -12.63
N ALA A 65 10.94 21.69 -11.44
CA ALA A 65 10.51 22.98 -10.92
C ALA A 65 11.31 24.05 -11.67
N GLY A 66 10.81 24.44 -12.83
CA GLY A 66 11.38 25.54 -13.60
C GLY A 66 10.74 26.84 -13.15
N SER A 67 11.52 27.73 -12.54
CA SER A 67 11.19 29.15 -12.56
C SER A 67 11.39 29.62 -14.01
N SER A 68 10.33 29.51 -14.81
CA SER A 68 10.22 30.39 -15.99
C SER A 68 10.17 31.84 -15.47
N ASP A 69 10.41 32.82 -16.32
CA ASP A 69 10.29 34.26 -16.05
C ASP A 69 8.85 34.70 -15.64
N GLU A 70 7.98 33.72 -15.34
CA GLU A 70 6.54 33.73 -15.40
C GLU A 70 5.99 32.81 -14.27
N GLY A 71 6.15 33.23 -13.01
CA GLY A 71 5.44 32.66 -11.85
C GLY A 71 5.81 31.23 -11.41
N PHE A 72 5.10 30.75 -10.39
CA PHE A 72 5.24 29.39 -9.87
C PHE A 72 4.56 28.40 -10.83
N CYS A 73 5.30 27.40 -11.34
CA CYS A 73 4.76 26.34 -12.17
C CYS A 73 5.43 24.99 -11.87
N VAL A 74 4.63 23.96 -11.59
CA VAL A 74 5.11 22.59 -11.39
C VAL A 74 4.34 21.61 -12.26
N SER A 75 5.01 20.55 -12.69
CA SER A 75 4.42 19.47 -13.47
C SER A 75 4.82 18.11 -12.91
N GLN A 76 3.84 17.27 -12.58
CA GLN A 76 4.03 15.97 -11.98
C GLN A 76 3.36 14.89 -12.83
N ASP A 77 4.10 13.82 -13.13
CA ASP A 77 3.53 12.62 -13.75
C ASP A 77 2.70 11.86 -12.70
N VAL A 78 1.46 11.55 -13.07
CA VAL A 78 0.45 10.86 -12.25
C VAL A 78 -0.31 9.82 -13.07
N LYS A 79 0.28 9.30 -14.16
CA LYS A 79 -0.41 8.39 -15.11
C LYS A 79 -0.94 7.10 -14.48
N ASP A 80 -0.31 6.68 -13.39
CA ASP A 80 -0.68 5.48 -12.63
C ASP A 80 -1.84 5.71 -11.67
N PHE A 81 -2.43 6.91 -11.64
CA PHE A 81 -3.56 7.28 -10.78
C PHE A 81 -4.70 7.86 -11.61
N ALA A 82 -5.92 7.48 -11.25
CA ALA A 82 -7.11 8.05 -11.87
C ALA A 82 -7.41 9.44 -11.27
N PRO A 83 -8.05 10.38 -11.99
CA PRO A 83 -8.28 11.74 -11.49
C PRO A 83 -8.93 11.81 -10.11
N GLU A 84 -9.87 10.91 -9.82
CA GLU A 84 -10.58 10.82 -8.53
C GLU A 84 -9.69 10.35 -7.38
N GLN A 85 -8.57 9.69 -7.71
CA GLN A 85 -7.55 9.23 -6.76
C GLN A 85 -6.57 10.34 -6.37
N LEU A 86 -6.68 11.54 -6.97
CA LEU A 86 -5.80 12.68 -6.75
C LEU A 86 -6.47 13.73 -5.85
N SER A 87 -5.68 14.31 -4.95
CA SER A 87 -6.05 15.45 -4.11
C SER A 87 -4.93 16.48 -4.15
N VAL A 88 -5.23 17.67 -4.68
CA VAL A 88 -4.34 18.83 -4.66
C VAL A 88 -4.89 19.84 -3.66
N LYS A 89 -4.05 20.25 -2.71
CA LYS A 89 -4.45 21.22 -1.67
C LYS A 89 -3.35 22.25 -1.48
N VAL A 90 -3.77 23.47 -1.14
CA VAL A 90 -2.86 24.52 -0.66
C VAL A 90 -2.97 24.57 0.86
N VAL A 91 -1.85 24.44 1.55
CA VAL A 91 -1.76 24.51 3.01
C VAL A 91 -0.71 25.57 3.37
N GLY A 92 -1.17 26.74 3.80
CA GLY A 92 -0.30 27.91 3.93
C GLY A 92 0.30 28.30 2.58
N ARG A 93 1.63 28.33 2.47
CA ARG A 93 2.36 28.56 1.21
C ARG A 93 2.93 27.29 0.59
N LYS A 94 2.26 26.15 0.77
CA LYS A 94 2.67 24.86 0.21
C LYS A 94 1.56 24.24 -0.60
N VAL A 95 1.91 23.76 -1.79
CA VAL A 95 1.05 22.91 -2.59
C VAL A 95 1.35 21.47 -2.23
N VAL A 96 0.33 20.73 -1.84
CA VAL A 96 0.41 19.31 -1.47
C VAL A 96 -0.41 18.50 -2.48
N LEU A 97 0.25 17.61 -3.20
CA LEU A 97 -0.38 16.56 -3.99
C LEU A 97 -0.36 15.26 -3.20
N LEU A 98 -1.53 14.65 -3.08
CA LEU A 98 -1.72 13.30 -2.57
C LEU A 98 -2.43 12.47 -3.64
N ALA A 99 -1.87 11.32 -4.00
CA ALA A 99 -2.50 10.33 -4.86
C ALA A 99 -2.60 9.01 -4.13
N GLN A 100 -3.78 8.39 -4.11
CA GLN A 100 -4.03 7.15 -3.36
C GLN A 100 -4.80 6.15 -4.20
N ARG A 101 -4.30 4.92 -4.29
CA ARG A 101 -4.92 3.84 -5.07
C ARG A 101 -5.01 2.57 -4.23
N GLU A 102 -6.17 1.93 -4.30
CA GLU A 102 -6.39 0.60 -3.78
C GLU A 102 -6.63 -0.36 -4.95
N THR A 103 -5.96 -1.50 -4.96
CA THR A 103 -6.17 -2.56 -5.94
C THR A 103 -6.45 -3.86 -5.21
N GLN A 104 -7.52 -4.53 -5.63
CA GLN A 104 -7.87 -5.87 -5.16
C GLN A 104 -7.76 -6.85 -6.33
N SER A 105 -7.18 -8.01 -6.08
CA SER A 105 -7.20 -9.11 -7.04
C SER A 105 -7.64 -10.39 -6.35
N ALA A 106 -8.50 -11.16 -6.99
CA ALA A 106 -8.80 -12.53 -6.60
C ALA A 106 -8.50 -13.44 -7.78
N ASP A 107 -7.78 -14.53 -7.55
CA ASP A 107 -7.60 -15.56 -8.57
C ASP A 107 -8.71 -16.62 -8.52
N ALA A 108 -8.76 -17.48 -9.54
CA ALA A 108 -9.74 -18.55 -9.62
C ALA A 108 -9.50 -19.67 -8.58
N GLN A 109 -8.31 -19.74 -8.01
CA GLN A 109 -7.95 -20.69 -6.94
C GLN A 109 -8.30 -20.18 -5.53
N GLY A 110 -8.78 -18.94 -5.41
CA GLY A 110 -9.19 -18.33 -4.15
C GLY A 110 -8.11 -17.51 -3.44
N ALA A 111 -6.96 -17.26 -4.07
CA ALA A 111 -5.98 -16.32 -3.54
C ALA A 111 -6.49 -14.88 -3.71
N PHE A 112 -6.44 -14.11 -2.64
CA PHE A 112 -6.82 -12.71 -2.61
C PHE A 112 -5.58 -11.85 -2.32
N SER A 113 -5.40 -10.77 -3.07
CA SER A 113 -4.39 -9.76 -2.80
C SER A 113 -5.03 -8.38 -2.70
N TYR A 114 -4.52 -7.57 -1.77
CA TYR A 114 -4.88 -6.17 -1.59
C TYR A 114 -3.60 -5.35 -1.63
N LYS A 115 -3.60 -4.29 -2.45
CA LYS A 115 -2.48 -3.37 -2.60
C LYS A 115 -2.98 -1.95 -2.37
N TYR A 116 -2.32 -1.24 -1.47
CA TYR A 116 -2.56 0.18 -1.19
C TYR A 116 -1.31 0.98 -1.58
N GLU A 117 -1.46 1.96 -2.47
CA GLU A 117 -0.37 2.77 -2.99
C GLU A 117 -0.62 4.25 -2.73
N VAL A 118 0.41 4.95 -2.26
CA VAL A 118 0.35 6.40 -2.00
C VAL A 118 1.53 7.11 -2.64
N LEU A 119 1.24 8.18 -3.37
CA LEU A 119 2.23 9.18 -3.79
C LEU A 119 1.90 10.49 -3.08
N LYS A 120 2.91 11.06 -2.42
CA LYS A 120 2.81 12.37 -1.77
C LYS A 120 3.92 13.28 -2.29
N ARG A 121 3.56 14.48 -2.74
CA ARG A 121 4.49 15.52 -3.17
C ARG A 121 4.11 16.86 -2.58
N GLU A 122 5.13 17.63 -2.22
CA GLU A 122 4.96 18.97 -1.65
C GLU A 122 5.90 19.94 -2.37
N TRP A 123 5.38 21.12 -2.70
CA TRP A 123 6.15 22.21 -3.29
C TRP A 123 5.89 23.49 -2.51
N GLU A 124 6.95 24.23 -2.21
CA GLU A 124 6.82 25.56 -1.63
C GLU A 124 6.48 26.57 -2.72
N VAL A 125 5.51 27.44 -2.43
CA VAL A 125 5.12 28.53 -3.30
C VAL A 125 5.97 29.75 -2.94
N PRO A 126 6.85 30.22 -3.86
CA PRO A 126 7.68 31.41 -3.66
C PRO A 126 6.84 32.61 -3.26
N ARG A 127 7.40 33.55 -2.49
CA ARG A 127 6.65 34.69 -1.91
C ARG A 127 6.02 35.59 -2.96
N GLU A 128 6.63 35.62 -4.13
CA GLU A 128 6.31 36.44 -5.28
C GLU A 128 5.07 35.93 -6.02
N ALA A 129 4.75 34.64 -5.89
CA ALA A 129 3.57 34.04 -6.49
C ALA A 129 2.34 34.18 -5.58
N ASP A 130 1.17 34.41 -6.19
CA ASP A 130 -0.11 34.41 -5.47
C ASP A 130 -0.58 32.97 -5.25
N ALA A 131 -0.69 32.58 -3.98
CA ALA A 131 -1.12 31.25 -3.59
C ALA A 131 -2.63 31.04 -3.78
N GLU A 132 -3.43 32.11 -3.77
CA GLU A 132 -4.89 32.04 -3.92
C GLU A 132 -5.31 31.98 -5.40
N ALA A 133 -4.47 32.47 -6.31
CA ALA A 133 -4.68 32.41 -7.75
C ALA A 133 -4.25 31.08 -8.40
N LEU A 134 -3.72 30.13 -7.62
CA LEU A 134 -3.24 28.86 -8.13
C LEU A 134 -4.34 28.08 -8.87
N SER A 135 -3.99 27.61 -10.06
CA SER A 135 -4.82 26.76 -10.89
C SER A 135 -4.20 25.38 -11.05
N CYS A 136 -5.06 24.38 -11.23
CA CYS A 136 -4.66 22.99 -11.43
C CYS A 136 -5.33 22.42 -12.69
N SER A 137 -4.56 21.71 -13.50
CA SER A 137 -5.07 21.02 -14.70
C SER A 137 -4.42 19.64 -14.84
N LEU A 138 -5.17 18.70 -15.40
CA LEU A 138 -4.71 17.34 -15.66
C LEU A 138 -4.87 17.04 -17.14
N ARG A 139 -3.77 16.70 -17.81
CA ARG A 139 -3.77 16.36 -19.24
C ARG A 139 -2.81 15.22 -19.49
N ASP A 140 -3.26 14.19 -20.19
CA ASP A 140 -2.44 13.04 -20.62
C ASP A 140 -1.63 12.40 -19.46
N GLY A 141 -2.26 12.24 -18.29
CA GLY A 141 -1.60 11.67 -17.10
C GLY A 141 -0.60 12.59 -16.41
N ARG A 142 -0.55 13.87 -16.80
CA ARG A 142 0.34 14.87 -16.21
C ARG A 142 -0.45 15.98 -15.53
N LEU A 143 -0.20 16.15 -14.24
CA LEU A 143 -0.77 17.20 -13.42
C LEU A 143 0.09 18.45 -13.54
N ARG A 144 -0.52 19.59 -13.90
CA ARG A 144 0.14 20.89 -13.91
C ARG A 144 -0.53 21.81 -12.89
N ILE A 145 0.30 22.48 -12.09
CA ILE A 145 -0.14 23.46 -11.09
C ILE A 145 0.64 24.74 -11.35
N ALA A 146 -0.06 25.86 -11.50
CA ALA A 146 0.55 27.15 -11.82
C ALA A 146 -0.21 28.32 -11.16
N ALA A 147 0.52 29.37 -10.79
CA ALA A 147 -0.02 30.68 -10.37
C ALA A 147 -0.18 31.61 -11.58
#